data_AF-A0A3D8J018-F1
#
_entry.id   AF-A0A3D8J018-F1
#
_cell.length_a   1.000
_cell.length_b   1.000
_cell.length_c   1.000
_cell.angle_alpha   90.00
_cell.angle_beta   90.00
_cell.angle_gamma   90.00
#
_symmetry.space_group_name_H-M   'P 1'
#
loop_
_entity.id
_entity.type
_entity.pdbx_description
1 polymer ?
#
loop_
_entity_poly.entity_id
_entity_poly.type
_entity_poly.pdbx_seq_one_letter_code
_entity_poly.pdbx_strand_id
1 'polypeptide(L)'
;MATRAQVRIAVVQLLYAKDLGNEQAISGAAVFLDSKKIRHKQQEFALFLLHGICQDESLIMQVMEVFVKEWDIGRLGIIEKNILKLGIFELLKTKTQKAIVINEAIELTKIFNIEDACKLVNGVLDNVAKTSTDDIAKLIEERQAQIARSNLAQSVSTESPTNSNKSHNTTKKQKNNHNKKRLPLEIHSKTKRHSQSKKEVAFPKYNKIPLKQNNKKSSSYYDNKQSKIAKDS
;
A
#
# COMPACT_ATOMS: atom_id res chain seq x y z
N MET A 1 13.18 19.79 22.16
CA MET A 1 13.08 19.28 20.77
C MET A 1 12.05 18.15 20.78
N ALA A 2 11.29 17.96 19.70
CA ALA A 2 10.34 16.84 19.63
C ALA A 2 11.08 15.50 19.66
N THR A 3 10.47 14.49 20.30
CA THR A 3 11.04 13.13 20.38
C THR A 3 10.72 12.32 19.11
N ARG A 4 11.47 11.23 18.88
CA ARG A 4 11.15 10.30 17.78
C ARG A 4 9.76 9.68 17.93
N ALA A 5 9.35 9.38 19.16
CA ALA A 5 7.99 8.92 19.46
C ALA A 5 6.93 9.94 19.01
N GLN A 6 7.11 11.23 19.34
CA GLN A 6 6.19 12.29 18.90
C GLN A 6 6.11 12.40 17.37
N VAL A 7 7.23 12.20 16.67
CA VAL A 7 7.25 12.15 15.21
C VAL A 7 6.42 10.99 14.68
N ARG A 8 6.60 9.78 15.23
CA ARG A 8 5.84 8.60 14.80
C ARG A 8 4.34 8.74 15.02
N ILE A 9 3.94 9.28 16.17
CA ILE A 9 2.53 9.58 16.47
C ILE A 9 1.96 10.52 15.40
N ALA A 10 2.69 11.60 15.06
CA ALA A 10 2.25 12.54 14.04
C ALA A 10 2.15 11.90 12.65
N VAL A 11 3.08 11.00 12.29
CA VAL A 11 3.02 10.27 11.01
C VAL A 11 1.80 9.35 10.95
N VAL A 12 1.50 8.60 12.01
CA VAL A 12 0.30 7.74 12.07
C VAL A 12 -0.98 8.58 11.96
N GLN A 13 -1.04 9.75 12.60
CA GLN A 13 -2.18 10.67 12.49
C GLN A 13 -2.38 11.18 11.06
N LEU A 14 -1.30 11.51 10.35
CA LEU A 14 -1.35 11.96 8.96
C LEU A 14 -1.77 10.83 8.01
N LEU A 15 -1.25 9.62 8.20
CA LEU A 15 -1.66 8.44 7.44
C LEU A 15 -3.14 8.10 7.68
N TYR A 16 -3.59 8.17 8.93
CA TYR A 16 -4.99 7.98 9.27
C TYR A 16 -5.89 9.02 8.58
N ALA A 17 -5.51 10.29 8.61
CA ALA A 17 -6.24 11.34 7.90
C ALA A 17 -6.31 11.08 6.38
N LYS A 18 -5.18 10.68 5.76
CA LYS A 18 -5.14 10.28 4.33
C LYS A 18 -6.12 9.14 4.05
N ASP A 19 -6.08 8.08 4.86
CA ASP A 19 -6.90 6.88 4.65
C ASP A 19 -8.41 7.13 4.87
N LEU A 20 -8.77 8.16 5.63
CA LEU A 20 -10.15 8.67 5.73
C LEU A 20 -10.58 9.56 4.54
N GLY A 21 -9.71 9.78 3.56
CA GLY A 21 -10.00 10.58 2.36
C GLY A 21 -9.57 12.05 2.45
N ASN A 22 -8.78 12.45 3.46
CA ASN A 22 -8.21 13.79 3.49
C ASN A 22 -7.04 13.90 2.50
N GLU A 23 -7.33 14.37 1.29
CA GLU A 23 -6.33 14.59 0.24
C GLU A 23 -5.23 15.58 0.64
N GLN A 24 -5.53 16.49 1.58
CA GLN A 24 -4.58 17.50 2.06
C GLN A 24 -3.68 16.98 3.20
N ALA A 25 -3.86 15.75 3.66
CA ALA A 25 -3.03 15.19 4.73
C ALA A 25 -1.54 15.17 4.36
N ILE A 26 -1.23 14.84 3.10
CA ILE A 26 0.16 14.79 2.62
C ILE A 26 0.70 16.19 2.31
N SER A 27 -0.04 17.00 1.56
CA SER A 27 0.38 18.37 1.17
C SER A 27 0.48 19.31 2.38
N GLY A 28 -0.43 19.18 3.34
CA GLY A 28 -0.47 19.96 4.58
C GLY A 28 0.40 19.42 5.70
N ALA A 29 1.14 18.32 5.50
CA ALA A 29 1.92 17.65 6.53
C ALA A 29 2.91 18.59 7.24
N ALA A 30 3.61 19.46 6.50
CA ALA A 30 4.56 20.39 7.09
C ALA A 30 3.91 21.38 8.08
N VAL A 31 2.72 21.90 7.74
CA VAL A 31 1.94 22.81 8.60
C VAL A 31 1.44 22.07 9.84
N PHE A 32 0.92 20.86 9.67
CA PHE A 32 0.50 20.01 10.78
C PHE A 32 1.65 19.73 11.75
N LEU A 33 2.83 19.37 11.23
CA LEU A 33 4.02 19.09 12.05
C LEU A 33 4.48 20.32 12.82
N ASP A 34 4.47 21.51 12.21
CA ASP A 34 4.83 22.74 12.92
C ASP A 34 3.81 23.09 14.03
N SER A 35 2.51 22.84 13.80
CA SER A 35 1.47 22.99 14.84
C SER A 35 1.71 22.08 16.04
N LYS A 36 2.34 20.91 15.84
CA LYS A 36 2.76 19.97 16.89
C LYS A 36 4.15 20.29 17.46
N LYS A 37 4.75 21.43 17.10
CA LYS A 37 6.11 21.85 17.47
C LYS A 37 7.21 20.89 17.00
N ILE A 38 6.96 20.15 15.92
CA ILE A 38 7.92 19.24 15.28
C ILE A 38 8.60 20.00 14.14
N ARG A 39 9.87 20.37 14.33
CA ARG A 39 10.64 21.25 13.44
C ARG A 39 12.01 20.67 13.05
N HIS A 40 12.62 21.23 12.01
CA HIS A 40 13.98 20.90 11.54
C HIS A 40 14.16 19.40 11.30
N LYS A 41 15.23 18.79 11.83
CA LYS A 41 15.56 17.35 11.69
C LYS A 41 14.41 16.41 12.02
N GLN A 42 13.54 16.77 12.97
CA GLN A 42 12.39 15.92 13.32
C GLN A 42 11.27 16.03 12.30
N GLN A 43 11.08 17.22 11.72
CA GLN A 43 10.14 17.42 10.62
C GLN A 43 10.64 16.72 9.36
N GLU A 44 11.92 16.84 9.03
CA GLU A 44 12.56 16.11 7.92
C GLU A 44 12.37 14.60 8.07
N PHE A 45 12.57 14.06 9.28
CA PHE A 45 12.33 12.65 9.54
C PHE A 45 10.85 12.26 9.40
N ALA A 46 9.93 13.06 9.93
CA ALA A 46 8.50 12.81 9.80
C ALA A 46 8.06 12.77 8.32
N LEU A 47 8.52 13.73 7.53
CA LEU A 47 8.22 13.82 6.10
C LEU A 47 8.86 12.66 5.32
N PHE A 48 10.09 12.27 5.68
CA PHE A 48 10.75 11.09 5.11
C PHE A 48 9.90 9.82 5.32
N LEU A 49 9.43 9.59 6.55
CA LEU A 49 8.57 8.45 6.86
C LEU A 49 7.25 8.52 6.08
N LEU A 50 6.54 9.65 6.17
CA LEU A 50 5.22 9.82 5.55
C LEU A 50 5.27 9.63 4.03
N HIS A 51 6.17 10.35 3.35
CA HIS A 51 6.27 10.28 1.89
C HIS A 51 6.80 8.93 1.44
N GLY A 52 7.77 8.35 2.16
CA GLY A 52 8.29 7.03 1.85
C GLY A 52 7.22 5.94 1.95
N ILE A 53 6.38 5.97 2.99
CA ILE A 53 5.24 5.05 3.13
C ILE A 53 4.24 5.22 1.99
N CYS A 54 3.94 6.45 1.58
CA CYS A 54 3.01 6.71 0.46
C CYS A 54 3.59 6.25 -0.89
N GLN A 55 4.91 6.40 -1.10
CA GLN A 55 5.58 5.97 -2.32
C GLN A 55 5.66 4.45 -2.42
N ASP A 56 5.98 3.78 -1.31
CA ASP A 56 6.14 2.34 -1.23
C ASP A 56 4.85 1.61 -0.78
N GLU A 57 3.68 2.27 -0.85
CA GLU A 57 2.42 1.75 -0.29
C GLU A 57 2.07 0.36 -0.85
N SER A 58 2.25 0.16 -2.16
CA SER A 58 2.02 -1.15 -2.79
C SER A 58 2.97 -2.23 -2.28
N LEU A 59 4.26 -1.90 -2.09
CA LEU A 59 5.25 -2.85 -1.59
C LEU A 59 4.95 -3.21 -0.13
N ILE A 60 4.65 -2.21 0.70
CA ILE A 60 4.30 -2.41 2.11
C ILE A 60 3.04 -3.28 2.22
N MET A 61 2.03 -3.05 1.38
CA MET A 61 0.82 -3.88 1.35
C MET A 61 1.14 -5.34 1.02
N GLN A 62 2.00 -5.59 0.03
CA GLN A 62 2.43 -6.95 -0.32
C GLN A 62 3.21 -7.62 0.82
N VAL A 63 4.07 -6.87 1.53
CA VAL A 63 4.74 -7.38 2.74
C VAL A 63 3.70 -7.74 3.81
N MET A 64 2.70 -6.88 4.03
CA MET A 64 1.61 -7.19 4.97
C MET A 64 0.87 -8.47 4.58
N GLU A 65 0.53 -8.67 3.30
CA GLU A 65 -0.13 -9.89 2.79
C GLU A 65 0.66 -11.18 3.03
N VAL A 66 1.99 -11.07 3.11
CA VAL A 66 2.88 -12.21 3.39
C VAL A 66 2.95 -12.53 4.89
N PHE A 67 3.03 -11.51 5.75
CA PHE A 67 3.35 -11.68 7.18
C PHE A 67 2.13 -11.63 8.10
N VAL A 68 1.02 -11.05 7.64
CA VAL A 68 -0.26 -11.00 8.36
C VAL A 68 -1.14 -12.18 7.91
N LYS A 69 -0.60 -13.41 7.90
CA LYS A 69 -1.34 -14.59 7.41
C LYS A 69 -2.33 -15.15 8.43
N GLU A 70 -1.98 -15.08 9.71
CA GLU A 70 -2.84 -15.55 10.81
C GLU A 70 -4.00 -14.58 11.10
N TRP A 71 -3.92 -13.35 10.57
CA TRP A 71 -4.91 -12.31 10.78
C TRP A 71 -5.48 -11.84 9.45
N ASP A 72 -6.79 -11.68 9.38
CA ASP A 72 -7.41 -11.08 8.21
C ASP A 72 -7.05 -9.59 8.14
N ILE A 73 -6.20 -9.18 7.19
CA ILE A 73 -5.84 -7.78 6.96
C ILE A 73 -7.10 -6.93 6.76
N GLY A 74 -8.15 -7.49 6.16
CA GLY A 74 -9.44 -6.82 5.98
C GLY A 74 -10.08 -6.41 7.30
N ARG A 75 -9.89 -7.20 8.37
CA ARG A 75 -10.46 -6.93 9.71
C ARG A 75 -9.65 -5.94 10.54
N LEU A 76 -8.41 -5.64 10.17
CA LEU A 76 -7.62 -4.67 10.89
C LEU A 76 -8.20 -3.27 10.70
N GLY A 77 -8.30 -2.53 11.80
CA GLY A 77 -8.65 -1.12 11.77
C GLY A 77 -7.57 -0.29 11.07
N ILE A 78 -7.94 0.94 10.75
CA ILE A 78 -7.08 1.86 9.97
C ILE A 78 -5.82 2.22 10.76
N ILE A 79 -5.92 2.36 12.09
CA ILE A 79 -4.78 2.74 12.94
C ILE A 79 -3.79 1.58 13.03
N GLU A 80 -4.26 0.35 13.25
CA GLU A 80 -3.45 -0.87 13.28
C GLU A 80 -2.68 -1.03 11.97
N LYS A 81 -3.38 -0.88 10.84
CA LYS A 81 -2.76 -0.89 9.49
C LYS A 81 -1.68 0.17 9.38
N ASN A 82 -1.92 1.39 9.85
CA ASN A 82 -0.96 2.48 9.75
C ASN A 82 0.26 2.32 10.68
N ILE A 83 0.09 1.73 11.86
CA ILE A 83 1.22 1.34 12.72
C ILE A 83 2.07 0.27 12.04
N LEU A 84 1.44 -0.75 11.44
CA LEU A 84 2.16 -1.78 10.67
C LEU A 84 2.89 -1.19 9.47
N LYS A 85 2.23 -0.33 8.68
CA LYS A 85 2.85 0.36 7.54
C LYS A 85 4.09 1.14 7.97
N LEU A 86 3.99 1.90 9.06
CA LEU A 86 5.11 2.67 9.63
C LEU A 86 6.25 1.75 10.08
N GLY A 87 5.96 0.71 10.86
CA GLY A 87 6.95 -0.24 11.36
C GLY A 87 7.68 -0.97 10.24
N ILE A 88 6.94 -1.49 9.26
CA ILE A 88 7.51 -2.17 8.08
C ILE A 88 8.42 -1.22 7.31
N PHE A 89 7.96 0.01 7.03
CA PHE A 89 8.77 0.98 6.31
C PHE A 89 10.06 1.32 7.08
N GLU A 90 9.99 1.55 8.39
CA GLU A 90 11.17 1.82 9.20
C GLU A 90 12.16 0.65 9.19
N LEU A 91 11.69 -0.60 9.32
CA LEU A 91 12.53 -1.80 9.27
C LEU A 91 13.27 -1.95 7.93
N LEU A 92 12.61 -1.60 6.83
CA LEU A 92 13.15 -1.79 5.47
C LEU A 92 14.02 -0.63 4.99
N LYS A 93 13.76 0.60 5.43
CA LYS A 93 14.32 1.82 4.81
C LYS A 93 15.15 2.68 5.76
N THR A 94 15.16 2.39 7.06
CA THR A 94 15.95 3.15 8.03
C THR A 94 17.12 2.34 8.59
N LYS A 95 18.05 3.05 9.25
CA LYS A 95 19.15 2.43 10.02
C LYS A 95 18.80 2.26 11.51
N THR A 96 17.54 2.48 11.89
CA THR A 96 17.09 2.29 13.26
C THR A 96 17.20 0.81 13.63
N GLN A 97 17.67 0.51 14.85
CA GLN A 97 17.77 -0.87 15.31
C GLN A 97 16.38 -1.53 15.32
N LYS A 98 16.29 -2.76 14.82
CA LYS A 98 15.02 -3.49 14.65
C LYS A 98 14.21 -3.54 15.96
N ALA A 99 14.86 -3.84 17.08
CA ALA A 99 14.24 -3.87 18.40
C ALA A 99 13.62 -2.51 18.80
N ILE A 100 14.26 -1.39 18.46
CA ILE A 100 13.72 -0.05 18.74
C ILE A 100 12.46 0.20 17.90
N VAL A 101 12.48 -0.15 16.61
CA VAL A 101 11.32 0.03 15.72
C VAL A 101 10.11 -0.77 16.24
N ILE A 102 10.33 -2.02 16.62
CA ILE A 102 9.29 -2.92 17.14
C ILE A 102 8.72 -2.39 18.46
N ASN A 103 9.59 -2.04 19.42
CA ASN A 103 9.15 -1.49 20.70
C ASN A 103 8.34 -0.20 20.53
N GLU A 104 8.76 0.69 19.63
CA GLU A 104 8.04 1.93 19.34
C GLU A 104 6.68 1.66 18.68
N ALA A 105 6.59 0.68 17.79
CA ALA A 105 5.31 0.29 17.19
C ALA A 105 4.33 -0.29 18.23
N ILE A 106 4.81 -1.08 19.19
CA ILE A 106 4.01 -1.57 20.32
C ILE A 106 3.61 -0.42 21.26
N GLU A 107 4.45 0.58 21.44
CA GLU A 107 4.08 1.72 22.26
C GLU A 107 3.00 2.57 21.58
N LEU A 108 3.02 2.68 20.24
CA LEU A 108 1.94 3.33 19.49
C LEU A 108 0.59 2.66 19.70
N THR A 109 0.52 1.33 19.81
CA THR A 109 -0.78 0.66 20.04
C THR A 109 -1.39 1.04 21.38
N LYS A 110 -0.57 1.24 22.42
CA LYS A 110 -1.03 1.76 23.72
C LYS A 110 -1.48 3.23 23.60
N ILE A 111 -0.68 4.07 22.93
CA ILE A 111 -0.98 5.50 22.76
C ILE A 111 -2.33 5.72 22.03
N PHE A 112 -2.68 4.84 21.09
CA PHE A 112 -3.94 4.91 20.35
C PHE A 112 -5.06 4.07 20.98
N ASN A 113 -4.89 3.55 22.21
CA ASN A 113 -5.87 2.73 22.94
C ASN A 113 -6.35 1.49 22.16
N ILE A 114 -5.43 0.82 21.46
CA ILE A 114 -5.67 -0.42 20.69
C ILE A 114 -4.75 -1.53 21.20
N GLU A 115 -4.73 -1.73 22.52
CA GLU A 115 -3.80 -2.64 23.19
C GLU A 115 -3.97 -4.11 22.75
N ASP A 116 -5.17 -4.51 22.32
CA ASP A 116 -5.42 -5.84 21.78
C ASP A 116 -4.58 -6.13 20.52
N ALA A 117 -4.18 -5.08 19.79
CA ALA A 117 -3.31 -5.18 18.62
C ALA A 117 -1.82 -5.33 18.97
N CYS A 118 -1.40 -5.20 20.25
CA CYS A 118 0.02 -5.29 20.64
C CYS A 118 0.66 -6.61 20.19
N LYS A 119 -0.02 -7.74 20.42
CA LYS A 119 0.50 -9.08 20.09
C LYS A 119 0.64 -9.26 18.58
N LEU A 120 -0.35 -8.78 17.83
CA LEU A 120 -0.34 -8.74 16.37
C LEU A 120 0.85 -7.93 15.86
N VAL A 121 0.98 -6.67 16.29
CA VAL A 121 2.02 -5.76 15.82
C VAL A 121 3.41 -6.32 16.14
N ASN A 122 3.62 -6.84 17.35
CA ASN A 122 4.88 -7.47 17.71
C ASN A 122 5.18 -8.68 16.82
N GLY A 123 4.24 -9.63 16.70
CA GLY A 123 4.45 -10.86 15.93
C GLY A 123 4.74 -10.60 14.45
N VAL A 124 3.99 -9.69 13.82
CA VAL A 124 4.20 -9.32 12.41
C VAL A 124 5.57 -8.67 12.22
N LEU A 125 5.90 -7.66 13.02
CA LEU A 125 7.14 -6.90 12.84
C LEU A 125 8.37 -7.74 13.22
N ASP A 126 8.27 -8.64 14.19
CA ASP A 126 9.33 -9.62 14.50
C ASP A 126 9.61 -10.54 13.30
N ASN A 127 8.58 -11.04 12.63
CA ASN A 127 8.73 -11.92 11.46
C ASN A 127 9.35 -11.17 10.28
N VAL A 128 8.91 -9.93 10.03
CA VAL A 128 9.52 -9.06 9.01
C VAL A 128 10.99 -8.80 9.35
N ALA A 129 11.28 -8.47 10.62
CA ALA A 129 12.63 -8.16 11.08
C ALA A 129 13.61 -9.35 10.96
N LYS A 130 13.14 -10.59 11.09
CA LYS A 130 13.95 -11.82 10.96
C LYS A 130 14.19 -12.23 9.51
N THR A 131 13.37 -11.76 8.58
CA THR A 131 13.44 -12.15 7.17
C THR A 131 14.38 -11.24 6.40
N SER A 132 15.23 -11.80 5.53
CA SER A 132 16.11 -11.01 4.66
C SER A 132 15.30 -10.31 3.56
N THR A 133 15.78 -9.19 3.04
CA THR A 133 15.08 -8.46 1.96
C THR A 133 14.88 -9.33 0.71
N ASP A 134 15.87 -10.18 0.39
CA ASP A 134 15.80 -11.08 -0.76
C ASP A 134 14.74 -12.17 -0.55
N ASP A 135 14.60 -12.66 0.68
CA ASP A 135 13.57 -13.65 1.00
C ASP A 135 12.18 -13.03 1.07
N ILE A 136 12.06 -11.78 1.54
CA ILE A 136 10.79 -11.02 1.46
C ILE A 136 10.34 -10.90 -0.01
N ALA A 137 11.25 -10.59 -0.93
CA ALA A 137 10.92 -10.48 -2.35
C ALA A 137 10.41 -11.81 -2.93
N LYS A 138 11.05 -12.93 -2.60
CA LYS A 138 10.59 -14.27 -3.00
C LYS A 138 9.21 -14.61 -2.43
N LEU A 139 9.00 -14.35 -1.14
CA LEU A 139 7.71 -14.61 -0.48
C LEU A 139 6.56 -13.79 -1.08
N ILE A 140 6.84 -12.55 -1.50
CA ILE A 140 5.87 -11.72 -2.22
C ILE A 140 5.51 -12.35 -3.56
N GLU A 141 6.51 -12.78 -4.34
CA GLU A 141 6.29 -13.42 -5.64
C GLU A 141 5.46 -14.72 -5.51
N GLU A 142 5.82 -15.57 -4.54
CA GLU A 142 5.07 -16.79 -4.22
C GLU A 142 3.62 -16.49 -3.83
N ARG A 143 3.40 -15.46 -3.01
CA ARG A 143 2.06 -15.08 -2.55
C ARG A 143 1.20 -14.56 -3.70
N GLN A 144 1.75 -13.74 -4.58
CA GLN A 144 1.05 -13.23 -5.76
C GLN A 144 0.69 -14.36 -6.73
N ALA A 145 1.60 -15.31 -6.96
CA ALA A 145 1.33 -16.48 -7.78
C ALA A 145 0.19 -17.33 -7.20
N GLN A 146 0.12 -17.47 -5.87
CA GLN A 146 -0.96 -18.20 -5.20
C GLN A 146 -2.32 -17.51 -5.37
N ILE A 147 -2.38 -16.18 -5.23
CA ILE A 147 -3.60 -15.39 -5.42
C ILE A 147 -4.06 -15.45 -6.89
N ALA A 148 -3.13 -15.36 -7.84
CA ALA A 148 -3.46 -15.49 -9.26
C ALA A 148 -4.07 -16.86 -9.58
N ARG A 149 -3.51 -17.94 -9.02
CA ARG A 149 -4.04 -19.31 -9.18
C ARG A 149 -5.43 -19.47 -8.57
N SER A 150 -5.69 -18.91 -7.37
CA SER A 150 -7.01 -18.98 -6.75
C SER A 150 -8.08 -18.25 -7.54
N ASN A 151 -7.75 -17.07 -8.09
CA ASN A 151 -8.68 -16.28 -8.90
C ASN A 151 -9.01 -17.00 -10.22
N LEU A 152 -8.02 -17.64 -10.85
CA LEU A 152 -8.24 -18.41 -12.07
C LEU A 152 -9.14 -19.63 -11.82
N ALA A 153 -8.92 -20.38 -10.74
CA ALA A 153 -9.75 -21.52 -10.36
C ALA A 153 -11.22 -21.14 -10.08
N GLN A 154 -11.46 -19.96 -9.51
CA GLN A 154 -12.82 -19.45 -9.28
C GLN A 154 -13.53 -19.07 -10.59
N SER A 155 -12.81 -18.56 -11.60
CA SER A 155 -13.38 -18.18 -12.90
C SER A 155 -13.79 -19.37 -13.79
N VAL A 156 -13.18 -20.54 -13.63
CA VAL A 156 -13.51 -21.75 -14.41
C VAL A 156 -14.80 -22.44 -13.91
N SER A 157 -15.21 -22.16 -12.67
CA SER A 157 -16.44 -22.71 -12.07
C SER A 157 -17.73 -22.03 -12.55
N THR A 158 -17.65 -20.93 -13.32
CA THR A 158 -18.81 -20.12 -13.74
C THR A 158 -19.21 -20.29 -15.21
N GLU A 159 -18.57 -21.18 -15.97
CA GLU A 159 -18.98 -21.46 -17.35
C GLU A 159 -19.36 -22.94 -17.54
N SER A 160 -20.66 -23.18 -17.67
CA SER A 160 -21.24 -24.38 -18.29
C SER A 160 -22.50 -23.99 -19.09
N PRO A 161 -22.85 -24.75 -20.15
CA PRO A 161 -23.27 -24.20 -21.44
C PRO A 161 -24.78 -24.02 -21.61
N THR A 162 -25.13 -23.03 -22.44
CA THR A 162 -26.34 -22.86 -23.27
C THR A 162 -27.64 -23.57 -22.86
N ASN A 163 -28.70 -22.79 -22.61
CA ASN A 163 -30.05 -23.22 -22.97
C ASN A 163 -30.72 -22.17 -23.87
N SER A 164 -30.75 -22.51 -25.16
CA SER A 164 -31.62 -21.91 -26.16
C SER A 164 -33.08 -22.23 -25.84
N ASN A 165 -33.92 -21.22 -25.64
CA ASN A 165 -35.35 -21.36 -25.86
C ASN A 165 -35.90 -20.14 -26.59
N LYS A 166 -36.23 -20.41 -27.87
CA LYS A 166 -37.02 -19.58 -28.76
C LYS A 166 -38.46 -20.07 -28.64
N SER A 167 -39.39 -19.26 -28.14
CA SER A 167 -40.81 -19.36 -28.56
C SER A 167 -41.60 -18.11 -28.20
N HIS A 168 -42.45 -17.72 -29.15
CA HIS A 168 -43.40 -16.62 -29.10
C HIS A 168 -44.50 -16.78 -28.04
N ASN A 169 -44.99 -15.67 -27.49
CA ASN A 169 -46.42 -15.37 -27.54
C ASN A 169 -46.77 -13.89 -27.23
N THR A 170 -47.38 -13.25 -28.23
CA THR A 170 -48.54 -12.35 -28.20
C THR A 170 -48.84 -11.47 -26.98
N THR A 171 -48.81 -10.16 -27.25
CA THR A 171 -49.90 -9.18 -27.03
C THR A 171 -50.72 -9.26 -25.73
N LYS A 172 -50.50 -8.30 -24.81
CA LYS A 172 -51.62 -7.59 -24.16
C LYS A 172 -51.23 -6.18 -23.71
N LYS A 173 -51.83 -5.26 -24.45
CA LYS A 173 -52.07 -3.84 -24.21
C LYS A 173 -52.70 -3.62 -22.83
N GLN A 174 -52.12 -2.76 -21.99
CA GLN A 174 -52.91 -1.91 -21.10
C GLN A 174 -52.20 -0.58 -20.83
N LYS A 175 -52.98 0.47 -21.00
CA LYS A 175 -52.67 1.90 -20.88
C LYS A 175 -52.50 2.29 -19.41
N ASN A 176 -51.69 3.33 -19.15
CA ASN A 176 -52.04 4.58 -18.44
C ASN A 176 -50.72 5.30 -18.08
N ASN A 177 -50.28 6.29 -18.84
CA ASN A 177 -50.63 7.73 -18.80
C ASN A 177 -50.53 8.42 -17.42
N HIS A 178 -49.84 9.58 -17.50
CA HIS A 178 -49.84 10.75 -16.59
C HIS A 178 -48.87 10.69 -15.41
N ASN A 179 -48.15 11.75 -15.03
CA ASN A 179 -47.79 13.02 -15.67
C ASN A 179 -46.72 13.66 -14.76
N LYS A 180 -45.78 14.38 -15.39
CA LYS A 180 -45.12 15.63 -14.94
C LYS A 180 -44.86 15.85 -13.43
N LYS A 181 -43.60 16.19 -13.12
CA LYS A 181 -43.17 17.59 -12.94
C LYS A 181 -41.65 17.69 -12.77
N ARG A 182 -40.97 18.15 -13.83
CA ARG A 182 -39.75 18.96 -13.73
C ARG A 182 -40.17 20.39 -13.44
N LEU A 183 -39.42 21.08 -12.58
CA LEU A 183 -39.17 22.51 -12.76
C LEU A 183 -37.72 22.86 -12.40
N PRO A 184 -37.12 23.86 -13.08
CA PRO A 184 -35.68 24.17 -13.06
C PRO A 184 -35.41 25.46 -12.27
N LEU A 185 -34.22 26.06 -12.48
CA LEU A 185 -33.71 27.39 -12.03
C LEU A 185 -32.65 27.23 -10.90
N GLU A 186 -31.49 27.89 -10.88
CA GLU A 186 -30.99 29.00 -11.69
C GLU A 186 -29.46 29.09 -11.60
N ILE A 187 -28.86 29.68 -12.63
CA ILE A 187 -27.44 29.93 -12.77
C ILE A 187 -27.14 31.28 -12.14
N HIS A 188 -26.31 31.35 -11.10
CA HIS A 188 -25.64 32.60 -10.75
C HIS A 188 -24.16 32.39 -10.40
N SER A 189 -23.34 32.79 -11.37
CA SER A 189 -21.93 33.10 -11.27
C SER A 189 -21.68 34.28 -10.32
N LYS A 190 -20.86 34.08 -9.27
CA LYS A 190 -20.05 35.17 -8.69
C LYS A 190 -18.62 34.69 -8.45
N THR A 191 -17.77 35.13 -9.37
CA THR A 191 -16.33 35.07 -9.34
C THR A 191 -15.79 36.02 -8.26
N LYS A 192 -14.95 35.52 -7.34
CA LYS A 192 -13.98 36.35 -6.62
C LYS A 192 -12.63 35.65 -6.70
N ARG A 193 -11.79 36.13 -7.63
CA ARG A 193 -10.37 35.77 -7.74
C ARG A 193 -9.66 36.41 -6.55
N HIS A 194 -9.00 35.60 -5.72
CA HIS A 194 -7.91 36.06 -4.88
C HIS A 194 -6.63 35.38 -5.38
N SER A 195 -5.78 36.22 -5.97
CA SER A 195 -4.44 35.90 -6.41
C SER A 195 -3.53 35.72 -5.19
N GLN A 196 -3.01 34.52 -4.99
CA GLN A 196 -1.80 34.33 -4.19
C GLN A 196 -0.80 33.51 -4.99
N SER A 197 0.41 34.06 -5.06
CA SER A 197 1.53 33.63 -5.87
C SER A 197 1.96 32.20 -5.55
N LYS A 198 1.99 31.33 -6.55
CA LYS A 198 2.74 30.08 -6.50
C LYS A 198 4.23 30.41 -6.50
N LYS A 199 4.89 30.31 -5.34
CA LYS A 199 6.32 30.03 -5.30
C LYS A 199 6.48 28.52 -5.45
N GLU A 200 6.83 28.06 -6.65
CA GLU A 200 7.30 26.70 -6.87
C GLU A 200 8.57 26.49 -6.05
N VAL A 201 8.50 25.63 -5.04
CA VAL A 201 9.69 25.14 -4.35
C VAL A 201 10.19 23.95 -5.15
N ALA A 202 11.26 24.16 -5.92
CA ALA A 202 11.97 23.10 -6.60
C ALA A 202 12.67 22.20 -5.57
N PHE A 203 12.38 20.90 -5.60
CA PHE A 203 13.02 19.89 -4.76
C PHE A 203 13.93 18.97 -5.56
N PRO A 204 15.04 18.50 -4.96
CA PRO A 204 16.09 17.76 -5.66
C PRO A 204 15.59 16.41 -6.19
N LYS A 205 16.03 16.07 -7.42
CA LYS A 205 15.79 14.79 -8.06
C LYS A 205 16.53 13.69 -7.30
N TYR A 206 15.82 12.68 -6.80
CA TYR A 206 16.45 11.49 -6.22
C TYR A 206 16.52 10.36 -7.25
N ASN A 207 17.69 9.72 -7.30
CA ASN A 207 18.04 8.70 -8.28
C ASN A 207 17.10 7.50 -8.21
N LYS A 208 16.50 7.16 -9.36
CA LYS A 208 15.87 5.87 -9.60
C LYS A 208 16.90 4.77 -9.39
N ILE A 209 16.54 3.73 -8.65
CA ILE A 209 17.26 2.46 -8.68
C ILE A 209 17.15 1.92 -10.12
N PRO A 210 18.24 1.54 -10.80
CA PRO A 210 18.17 1.02 -12.16
C PRO A 210 17.55 -0.38 -12.12
N LEU A 211 16.31 -0.49 -12.63
CA LEU A 211 15.75 -1.75 -13.10
C LEU A 211 16.59 -2.22 -14.28
N LYS A 212 17.49 -3.19 -14.05
CA LYS A 212 18.14 -3.92 -15.15
C LYS A 212 17.05 -4.70 -15.88
N GLN A 213 16.56 -4.13 -16.98
CA GLN A 213 15.98 -4.90 -18.06
C GLN A 213 17.09 -5.77 -18.63
N ASN A 214 16.95 -7.09 -18.57
CA ASN A 214 17.63 -7.97 -19.52
C ASN A 214 16.65 -9.03 -20.00
N ASN A 215 16.08 -8.71 -21.16
CA ASN A 215 15.49 -9.66 -22.08
C ASN A 215 16.54 -10.67 -22.56
N LYS A 216 16.15 -11.94 -22.55
CA LYS A 216 16.49 -13.00 -23.54
C LYS A 216 17.96 -13.12 -23.97
N LYS A 217 18.64 -14.14 -23.44
CA LYS A 217 19.31 -15.17 -24.26
C LYS A 217 19.18 -16.53 -23.58
N SER A 218 18.20 -17.30 -24.04
CA SER A 218 18.24 -18.76 -24.01
C SER A 218 19.37 -19.24 -24.91
N SER A 219 20.36 -19.96 -24.39
CA SER A 219 21.04 -21.07 -25.10
C SER A 219 22.16 -21.67 -24.24
N SER A 220 22.14 -23.01 -24.13
CA SER A 220 23.29 -23.88 -23.85
C SER A 220 23.87 -23.89 -22.42
N TYR A 221 23.29 -24.71 -21.54
CA TYR A 221 24.00 -25.23 -20.34
C TYR A 221 23.73 -26.73 -20.06
N TYR A 222 23.38 -27.50 -21.09
CA TYR A 222 23.38 -28.96 -21.05
C TYR A 222 23.94 -29.48 -22.38
N ASP A 223 25.26 -29.42 -22.56
CA ASP A 223 25.99 -30.35 -23.42
C ASP A 223 27.50 -30.13 -23.29
N ASN A 224 28.18 -31.13 -22.72
CA ASN A 224 29.61 -31.47 -22.76
C ASN A 224 30.15 -31.91 -21.39
N LYS A 225 29.71 -33.09 -20.99
CA LYS A 225 30.44 -33.93 -20.03
C LYS A 225 30.51 -35.38 -20.52
N GLN A 226 30.89 -35.58 -21.78
CA GLN A 226 31.30 -36.87 -22.35
C GLN A 226 32.25 -36.62 -23.55
N SER A 227 33.50 -36.23 -23.31
CA SER A 227 34.64 -36.46 -24.23
C SER A 227 35.96 -35.95 -23.62
N LYS A 228 36.45 -36.63 -22.58
CA LYS A 228 37.87 -36.60 -22.17
C LYS A 228 38.25 -37.94 -21.54
N ILE A 229 38.02 -38.99 -22.32
CA ILE A 229 38.70 -40.29 -22.25
C ILE A 229 39.00 -40.61 -23.72
N ALA A 230 40.21 -41.09 -24.02
CA ALA A 230 40.81 -41.27 -25.36
C ALA A 230 41.53 -40.03 -25.93
N LYS A 231 42.69 -39.72 -25.35
CA LYS A 231 43.97 -39.49 -26.05
C LYS A 231 45.11 -39.64 -25.05
N ASP A 232 45.17 -40.85 -24.51
CA ASP A 232 46.40 -41.59 -24.23
C ASP A 232 46.08 -43.00 -24.74
N SER A 233 46.85 -43.44 -25.75
CA SER A 233 46.64 -44.61 -26.64
C SER A 233 45.79 -44.36 -27.89
#